data_AF-A0A938RRF5-F1
#
_entry.id   AF-A0A938RRF5-F1
#
_cell.length_a   1.000
_cell.length_b   1.000
_cell.length_c   1.000
_cell.angle_alpha   90.00
_cell.angle_beta   90.00
_cell.angle_gamma   90.00
#
_symmetry.space_group_name_H-M   'P 1'
#
loop_
_entity.id
_entity.type
_entity.pdbx_description
1 polymer ?
#
loop_
_entity_poly.entity_id
_entity_poly.type
_entity_poly.pdbx_seq_one_letter_code
_entity_poly.pdbx_strand_id
1 'polypeptide(L)'
;MPAPARNGPPARGRPGANARARGAPALGAAAPGVTLRTRIAHALLFAITLALAFPFRAGELRFDLGAAAGWLALAPLAALLRDLGPRAAFKWAFFSSWLGFTLIVFWLYVVVTVHGGAPAIAGVAAVLVVSGVVAAHAGAAGALWVWLAPRAGRAAALVLPAAWLVMEHLRGFDFLGGFTWASLGYATHLDLPMLGLASLGGVHALSFVTALAGTLLGLGRWPAALAVVAVAHGIGFLALPSASDLAAPRDPPLRVAMVQGNIPQGEKWDPARAQRNFDVHLELSRAVAAERPDLILWPESALPGFLEAQPEFRDPLLALASEIDVPLVVGGIGLSRVPGERMPLLHNSLFVVTPSQGVVDRYDKTVLVPFGEYVPLRSLLGFLSAVASTLADLSDISPGAGARPLRGLSEFEPAQTPVGLICYEAVYPELVRAAVRGGAQLLMNLTNDAWYSRTSAPHQFLAIAALRSAENGLPMLRAANTGVSAVIDARGVVLRETPIFERLTLTAEIPPGRKKPTVYTRVGDWPIAASWLLLVGCAGFTLLRRSTLAPPGRPMRPVDRVEPLD
;
A
#
# COMPACT_ATOMS: atom_id res chain seq x y z
N MET A 1 -16.86 93.71 27.64
CA MET A 1 -15.61 93.06 27.18
C MET A 1 -14.70 92.87 28.39
N PRO A 2 -14.55 91.66 28.94
CA PRO A 2 -13.60 91.41 30.03
C PRO A 2 -12.33 90.72 29.52
N ALA A 3 -11.21 91.05 30.15
CA ALA A 3 -9.92 90.36 30.10
C ALA A 3 -9.57 89.88 31.54
N PRO A 4 -8.39 89.28 31.79
CA PRO A 4 -7.97 87.92 31.45
C PRO A 4 -7.58 87.11 32.73
N ALA A 5 -7.33 85.80 32.62
CA ALA A 5 -6.66 85.06 33.70
C ALA A 5 -5.76 83.92 33.18
N ARG A 6 -4.60 83.78 33.83
CA ARG A 6 -3.44 82.95 33.52
C ARG A 6 -3.54 81.51 34.05
N ASN A 7 -2.69 80.67 33.46
CA ASN A 7 -2.45 79.23 33.67
C ASN A 7 -2.10 78.78 35.11
N GLY A 8 -2.52 77.54 35.42
CA GLY A 8 -1.94 76.63 36.42
C GLY A 8 -2.27 75.17 36.03
N PRO A 9 -1.36 74.18 36.21
CA PRO A 9 -1.50 72.85 35.60
C PRO A 9 -2.17 71.83 36.54
N PRO A 10 -2.74 70.73 36.02
CA PRO A 10 -2.89 69.53 36.83
C PRO A 10 -2.35 68.24 36.21
N ALA A 11 -1.55 67.58 37.05
CA ALA A 11 -1.54 66.16 37.42
C ALA A 11 -1.56 65.05 36.34
N ARG A 12 -0.51 64.20 36.45
CA ARG A 12 -0.36 62.89 35.80
C ARG A 12 -1.46 61.92 36.23
N GLY A 13 -2.11 61.28 35.25
CA GLY A 13 -2.89 60.05 35.42
C GLY A 13 -2.70 59.12 34.22
N ARG A 14 -2.12 57.93 34.44
CA ARG A 14 -2.27 56.76 33.56
C ARG A 14 -3.55 56.05 33.97
N PRO A 15 -4.38 55.52 33.04
CA PRO A 15 -4.14 54.15 32.56
C PRO A 15 -4.68 53.84 31.14
N GLY A 16 -4.34 52.65 30.62
CA GLY A 16 -5.21 51.93 29.69
C GLY A 16 -4.63 51.58 28.33
N ALA A 17 -3.70 50.63 28.30
CA ALA A 17 -3.28 49.96 27.07
C ALA A 17 -4.44 49.15 26.47
N ASN A 18 -5.06 49.66 25.41
CA ASN A 18 -6.01 48.91 24.57
C ASN A 18 -5.32 48.51 23.25
N ALA A 19 -4.34 47.62 23.34
CA ALA A 19 -3.83 46.91 22.17
C ALA A 19 -4.66 45.64 21.99
N ARG A 20 -5.70 45.73 21.14
CA ARG A 20 -6.48 44.59 20.67
C ARG A 20 -5.54 43.50 20.14
N ALA A 21 -5.42 42.40 20.89
CA ALA A 21 -4.85 41.16 20.40
C ALA A 21 -5.69 40.68 19.21
N ARG A 22 -5.12 40.76 18.01
CA ARG A 22 -5.68 40.16 16.80
C ARG A 22 -5.71 38.65 17.00
N GLY A 23 -6.90 38.11 17.24
CA GLY A 23 -7.15 36.67 17.26
C GLY A 23 -6.75 36.05 15.91
N ALA A 24 -6.13 34.88 15.98
CA ALA A 24 -5.88 34.04 14.81
C ALA A 24 -7.22 33.73 14.10
N PRO A 25 -7.26 33.63 12.76
CA PRO A 25 -8.47 33.27 12.07
C PRO A 25 -8.88 31.86 12.51
N ALA A 26 -10.04 31.77 13.17
CA ALA A 26 -10.79 30.53 13.30
C ALA A 26 -11.07 29.98 11.89
N LEU A 27 -11.19 28.65 11.79
CA LEU A 27 -11.63 27.95 10.57
C LEU A 27 -13.03 28.46 10.18
N GLY A 28 -13.11 29.55 9.41
CA GLY A 28 -14.35 30.13 8.89
C GLY A 28 -15.30 30.70 9.96
N ALA A 29 -15.98 31.79 9.64
CA ALA A 29 -17.20 32.16 10.37
C ALA A 29 -18.20 31.00 10.25
N ALA A 30 -18.92 30.70 11.34
CA ALA A 30 -19.90 29.61 11.40
C ALA A 30 -20.94 29.80 10.28
N ALA A 31 -20.78 29.04 9.20
CA ALA A 31 -21.83 28.83 8.22
C ALA A 31 -23.05 28.22 8.93
N PRO A 32 -24.28 28.42 8.42
CA PRO A 32 -25.45 27.71 8.94
C PRO A 32 -25.12 26.22 9.07
N GLY A 33 -25.42 25.65 10.24
CA GLY A 33 -24.96 24.30 10.60
C GLY A 33 -25.26 23.29 9.50
N VAL A 34 -24.24 22.54 9.09
CA VAL A 34 -24.38 21.52 8.03
C VAL A 34 -25.47 20.53 8.43
N THR A 35 -26.56 20.50 7.67
CA THR A 35 -27.72 19.65 7.95
C THR A 35 -27.33 18.17 7.94
N LEU A 36 -28.10 17.31 8.63
CA LEU A 36 -27.88 15.87 8.59
C LEU A 36 -27.91 15.32 7.15
N ARG A 37 -28.84 15.80 6.31
CA ARG A 37 -28.93 15.40 4.90
C ARG A 37 -27.65 15.74 4.14
N THR A 38 -27.11 16.93 4.34
CA THR A 38 -25.84 17.35 3.74
C THR A 38 -24.68 16.50 4.23
N ARG A 39 -24.63 16.11 5.51
CA ARG A 39 -23.60 15.22 6.05
C ARG A 39 -23.66 13.82 5.43
N ILE A 40 -24.86 13.26 5.31
CA ILE A 40 -25.08 11.97 4.65
C ILE A 40 -24.61 12.05 3.19
N ALA A 41 -24.95 13.12 2.46
CA ALA A 41 -24.51 13.30 1.08
C ALA A 41 -22.98 13.33 0.96
N HIS A 42 -22.27 14.08 1.82
CA HIS A 42 -20.80 14.09 1.82
C HIS A 42 -20.20 12.73 2.19
N ALA A 43 -20.79 12.03 3.17
CA ALA A 43 -20.34 10.70 3.57
C ALA A 43 -20.49 9.66 2.44
N LEU A 44 -21.61 9.68 1.73
CA LEU A 44 -21.84 8.82 0.57
C LEU A 44 -20.92 9.19 -0.60
N LEU A 45 -20.77 10.49 -0.88
CA LEU A 45 -19.86 10.96 -1.93
C LEU A 45 -18.42 10.56 -1.64
N PHE A 46 -17.98 10.64 -0.38
CA PHE A 46 -16.68 10.12 0.06
C PHE A 46 -16.55 8.63 -0.22
N ALA A 47 -17.51 7.82 0.26
CA ALA A 47 -17.47 6.37 0.09
C ALA A 47 -17.40 5.97 -1.40
N ILE A 48 -18.20 6.62 -2.24
CA ILE A 48 -18.24 6.38 -3.68
C ILE A 48 -16.92 6.80 -4.34
N THR A 49 -16.46 8.03 -4.11
CA THR A 49 -15.21 8.52 -4.73
C THR A 49 -14.00 7.71 -4.27
N LEU A 50 -13.95 7.27 -3.01
CA LEU A 50 -12.93 6.36 -2.51
C LEU A 50 -12.98 5.01 -3.23
N ALA A 51 -14.16 4.40 -3.40
CA ALA A 51 -14.31 3.13 -4.11
C ALA A 51 -13.94 3.24 -5.60
N LEU A 52 -14.30 4.36 -6.23
CA LEU A 52 -13.99 4.64 -7.65
C LEU A 52 -12.50 4.91 -7.90
N ALA A 53 -11.72 5.22 -6.86
CA ALA A 53 -10.30 5.52 -6.97
C ALA A 53 -9.41 4.29 -7.22
N PHE A 54 -9.98 3.08 -7.15
CA PHE A 54 -9.25 1.83 -7.36
C PHE A 54 -9.86 1.03 -8.52
N PRO A 55 -9.06 0.18 -9.18
CA PRO A 55 -9.60 -0.76 -10.16
C PRO A 55 -10.77 -1.54 -9.56
N PHE A 56 -11.91 -1.51 -10.25
CA PHE A 56 -13.10 -2.24 -9.85
C PHE A 56 -13.53 -3.19 -10.95
N ARG A 57 -13.84 -4.43 -10.57
CA ARG A 57 -14.42 -5.42 -11.45
C ARG A 57 -15.34 -6.37 -10.70
N ALA A 58 -16.59 -6.46 -11.14
CA ALA A 58 -17.57 -7.43 -10.67
C ALA A 58 -18.32 -8.02 -11.88
N GLY A 59 -17.90 -9.19 -12.35
CA GLY A 59 -18.35 -9.74 -13.62
C GLY A 59 -17.91 -8.87 -14.80
N GLU A 60 -18.88 -8.44 -15.63
CA GLU A 60 -18.66 -7.57 -16.78
C GLU A 60 -18.54 -6.08 -16.40
N LEU A 61 -19.04 -5.68 -15.23
CA LEU A 61 -18.89 -4.31 -14.75
C LEU A 61 -17.44 -4.07 -14.37
N ARG A 62 -16.76 -3.20 -15.13
CA ARG A 62 -15.38 -2.80 -14.87
C ARG A 62 -15.20 -1.29 -15.06
N PHE A 63 -14.44 -0.67 -14.17
CA PHE A 63 -14.00 0.70 -14.29
C PHE A 63 -12.72 0.92 -13.50
N ASP A 64 -11.98 1.96 -13.88
CA ASP A 64 -10.83 2.44 -13.14
C ASP A 64 -10.72 3.96 -13.35
N LEU A 65 -11.20 4.73 -12.38
CA LEU A 65 -11.09 6.19 -12.41
C LEU A 65 -9.80 6.69 -11.76
N GLY A 66 -9.00 5.79 -11.17
CA GLY A 66 -7.69 6.04 -10.58
C GLY A 66 -7.52 7.43 -9.99
N ALA A 67 -6.60 8.20 -10.58
CA ALA A 67 -6.21 9.51 -10.08
C ALA A 67 -7.37 10.52 -10.09
N ALA A 68 -8.26 10.47 -11.07
CA ALA A 68 -9.38 11.42 -11.17
C ALA A 68 -10.30 11.31 -9.94
N ALA A 69 -10.62 10.10 -9.51
CA ALA A 69 -11.37 9.88 -8.27
C ALA A 69 -10.48 10.06 -7.03
N GLY A 70 -9.23 9.64 -7.07
CA GLY A 70 -8.26 9.77 -5.96
C GLY A 70 -8.04 11.21 -5.51
N TRP A 71 -7.80 12.14 -6.44
CA TRP A 71 -7.60 13.57 -6.16
C TRP A 71 -8.83 14.21 -5.48
N LEU A 72 -10.03 13.69 -5.76
CA LEU A 72 -11.28 14.18 -5.22
C LEU A 72 -11.69 13.44 -3.93
N ALA A 73 -11.15 12.25 -3.68
CA ALA A 73 -11.62 11.33 -2.66
C ALA A 73 -11.72 12.00 -1.29
N LEU A 74 -10.72 12.75 -0.83
CA LEU A 74 -10.77 13.36 0.50
C LEU A 74 -11.58 14.66 0.61
N ALA A 75 -12.03 15.25 -0.50
CA ALA A 75 -12.76 16.51 -0.48
C ALA A 75 -14.12 16.43 0.25
N PRO A 76 -14.99 15.43 -0.03
CA PRO A 76 -16.23 15.27 0.70
C PRO A 76 -16.01 14.96 2.18
N LEU A 77 -14.96 14.19 2.51
CA LEU A 77 -14.61 13.88 3.90
C LEU A 77 -14.17 15.14 4.65
N ALA A 78 -13.27 15.94 4.09
CA ALA A 78 -12.84 17.18 4.74
C ALA A 78 -14.02 18.14 4.96
N ALA A 79 -14.91 18.29 3.98
CA ALA A 79 -16.13 19.09 4.12
C ALA A 79 -17.08 18.54 5.21
N LEU A 80 -17.19 17.21 5.33
CA LEU A 80 -18.01 16.53 6.34
C LEU A 80 -17.52 16.78 7.78
N LEU A 81 -16.21 16.75 8.03
CA LEU A 81 -15.69 16.75 9.41
C LEU A 81 -15.41 18.15 9.99
N ARG A 82 -15.40 19.21 9.17
CA ARG A 82 -14.94 20.56 9.57
C ARG A 82 -15.63 21.15 10.82
N ASP A 83 -16.90 20.82 11.03
CA ASP A 83 -17.75 21.35 12.11
C ASP A 83 -18.07 20.30 13.19
N LEU A 84 -17.25 19.25 13.30
CA LEU A 84 -17.45 18.16 14.25
C LEU A 84 -16.54 18.25 15.48
N GLY A 85 -16.93 17.55 16.54
CA GLY A 85 -16.01 17.18 17.62
C GLY A 85 -15.30 15.85 17.31
N PRO A 86 -14.14 15.54 17.95
CA PRO A 86 -13.31 14.39 17.59
C PRO A 86 -14.05 13.03 17.58
N ARG A 87 -14.93 12.79 18.55
CA ARG A 87 -15.74 11.54 18.61
C ARG A 87 -16.70 11.40 17.44
N ALA A 88 -17.34 12.50 17.04
CA ALA A 88 -18.26 12.49 15.90
C ALA A 88 -17.47 12.41 14.58
N ALA A 89 -16.33 13.09 14.49
CA ALA A 89 -15.43 12.99 13.34
C ALA A 89 -14.94 11.55 13.13
N PHE A 90 -14.53 10.88 14.21
CA PHE A 90 -14.18 9.44 14.17
C PHE A 90 -15.32 8.62 13.56
N LYS A 91 -16.54 8.74 14.10
CA LYS A 91 -17.69 7.96 13.63
C LYS A 91 -18.01 8.22 12.16
N TRP A 92 -18.12 9.48 11.77
CA TRP A 92 -18.45 9.85 10.39
C TRP A 92 -17.38 9.41 9.39
N ALA A 93 -16.10 9.60 9.71
CA ALA A 93 -14.99 9.13 8.87
C ALA A 93 -14.92 7.60 8.83
N PHE A 94 -15.11 6.92 9.97
CA PHE A 94 -15.14 5.46 10.06
C PHE A 94 -16.25 4.87 9.19
N PHE A 95 -17.52 5.24 9.40
CA PHE A 95 -18.64 4.62 8.69
C PHE A 95 -18.64 4.93 7.18
N SER A 96 -18.23 6.13 6.79
CA SER A 96 -18.11 6.47 5.36
C SER A 96 -16.96 5.72 4.68
N SER A 97 -15.81 5.59 5.35
CA SER A 97 -14.69 4.78 4.87
C SER A 97 -15.02 3.29 4.86
N TRP A 98 -15.77 2.81 5.85
CA TRP A 98 -16.17 1.41 5.95
C TRP A 98 -17.02 1.00 4.75
N LEU A 99 -17.94 1.86 4.33
CA LEU A 99 -18.72 1.66 3.10
C LEU A 99 -17.82 1.61 1.86
N GLY A 100 -16.90 2.58 1.71
CA GLY A 100 -15.97 2.61 0.58
C GLY A 100 -15.04 1.39 0.53
N PHE A 101 -14.39 1.04 1.65
CA PHE A 101 -13.51 -0.12 1.74
C PHE A 101 -14.25 -1.44 1.57
N THR A 102 -15.50 -1.57 2.04
CA THR A 102 -16.34 -2.75 1.76
C THR A 102 -16.44 -2.99 0.25
N LEU A 103 -16.62 -1.94 -0.55
CA LEU A 103 -16.65 -2.03 -2.01
C LEU A 103 -15.28 -2.29 -2.64
N ILE A 104 -14.19 -1.80 -2.04
CA ILE A 104 -12.84 -2.02 -2.57
C ILE A 104 -12.39 -3.48 -2.34
N VAL A 105 -12.67 -4.03 -1.16
CA VAL A 105 -12.23 -5.37 -0.73
C VAL A 105 -13.32 -6.43 -0.78
N PHE A 106 -14.41 -6.19 -1.50
CA PHE A 106 -15.53 -7.15 -1.60
C PHE A 106 -15.08 -8.53 -2.09
N TRP A 107 -13.99 -8.58 -2.87
CA TRP A 107 -13.38 -9.80 -3.39
C TRP A 107 -12.96 -10.78 -2.28
N LEU A 108 -12.77 -10.33 -1.04
CA LEU A 108 -12.54 -11.21 0.11
C LEU A 108 -13.70 -12.18 0.35
N TYR A 109 -14.94 -11.79 0.00
CA TYR A 109 -16.09 -12.69 0.04
C TYR A 109 -15.82 -13.95 -0.79
N VAL A 110 -15.28 -13.78 -2.00
CA VAL A 110 -14.98 -14.88 -2.93
C VAL A 110 -13.86 -15.76 -2.38
N VAL A 111 -12.79 -15.14 -1.86
CA VAL A 111 -11.68 -15.88 -1.21
C VAL A 111 -12.22 -16.79 -0.10
N VAL A 112 -13.03 -16.23 0.80
CA VAL A 112 -13.52 -16.95 1.99
C VAL A 112 -14.58 -18.00 1.65
N THR A 113 -15.48 -17.72 0.72
CA THR A 113 -16.63 -18.60 0.45
C THR A 113 -16.35 -19.62 -0.65
N VAL A 114 -15.81 -19.18 -1.79
CA VAL A 114 -15.61 -20.05 -2.96
C VAL A 114 -14.38 -20.92 -2.77
N HIS A 115 -13.27 -20.32 -2.34
CA HIS A 115 -12.00 -21.05 -2.20
C HIS A 115 -11.78 -21.57 -0.78
N GLY A 116 -12.32 -20.89 0.23
CA GLY A 116 -12.27 -21.32 1.62
C GLY A 116 -13.36 -22.27 2.08
N GLY A 117 -14.37 -22.52 1.24
CA GLY A 117 -15.52 -23.38 1.58
C GLY A 117 -16.38 -22.88 2.76
N ALA A 118 -16.16 -21.66 3.25
CA ALA A 118 -16.87 -21.14 4.41
C ALA A 118 -18.30 -20.69 4.02
N PRO A 119 -19.27 -20.74 4.95
CA PRO A 119 -20.63 -20.29 4.66
C PRO A 119 -20.68 -18.80 4.32
N ALA A 120 -21.68 -18.38 3.54
CA ALA A 120 -21.83 -16.99 3.07
C ALA A 120 -21.77 -15.94 4.20
N ILE A 121 -22.29 -16.27 5.39
CA ILE A 121 -22.24 -15.39 6.56
C ILE A 121 -20.80 -15.11 7.02
N ALA A 122 -19.90 -16.10 6.93
CA ALA A 122 -18.49 -15.93 7.25
C ALA A 122 -17.79 -15.05 6.20
N GLY A 123 -18.14 -15.21 4.92
CA GLY A 123 -17.66 -14.34 3.84
C GLY A 123 -18.06 -12.87 4.04
N VAL A 124 -19.34 -12.62 4.34
CA VAL A 124 -19.83 -11.27 4.64
C VAL A 124 -19.14 -10.70 5.88
N ALA A 125 -19.02 -11.50 6.95
CA ALA A 125 -18.34 -11.10 8.16
C ALA A 125 -16.86 -10.75 7.89
N ALA A 126 -16.14 -11.53 7.09
CA ALA A 126 -14.75 -11.26 6.73
C ALA A 126 -14.59 -9.92 6.00
N VAL A 127 -15.43 -9.65 4.99
CA VAL A 127 -15.42 -8.36 4.28
C VAL A 127 -15.68 -7.21 5.26
N LEU A 128 -16.72 -7.32 6.08
CA LEU A 128 -17.12 -6.26 7.02
C LEU A 128 -16.07 -6.03 8.12
N VAL A 129 -15.48 -7.09 8.66
CA VAL A 129 -14.45 -6.98 9.71
C VAL A 129 -13.16 -6.38 9.13
N VAL A 130 -12.66 -6.91 8.01
CA VAL A 130 -11.41 -6.41 7.40
C VAL A 130 -11.58 -4.96 6.95
N SER A 131 -12.65 -4.64 6.23
CA SER A 131 -12.93 -3.25 5.83
C SER A 131 -13.17 -2.33 7.03
N GLY A 132 -13.69 -2.84 8.15
CA GLY A 132 -13.88 -2.08 9.39
C GLY A 132 -12.55 -1.79 10.09
N VAL A 133 -11.67 -2.79 10.21
CA VAL A 133 -10.30 -2.61 10.73
C VAL A 133 -9.54 -1.60 9.87
N VAL A 134 -9.66 -1.71 8.55
CA VAL A 134 -9.09 -0.71 7.64
C VAL A 134 -9.75 0.64 7.92
N ALA A 135 -11.07 0.78 7.88
CA ALA A 135 -11.75 2.07 8.10
C ALA A 135 -11.45 2.77 9.43
N ALA A 136 -10.99 2.04 10.46
CA ALA A 136 -10.53 2.63 11.72
C ALA A 136 -9.37 3.64 11.52
N HIS A 137 -8.51 3.46 10.52
CA HIS A 137 -7.44 4.41 10.21
C HIS A 137 -8.00 5.78 9.81
N ALA A 138 -9.04 5.79 8.98
CA ALA A 138 -9.69 7.01 8.52
C ALA A 138 -10.49 7.68 9.65
N GLY A 139 -11.14 6.88 10.50
CA GLY A 139 -11.73 7.32 11.75
C GLY A 139 -10.73 8.08 12.64
N ALA A 140 -9.58 7.46 12.90
CA ALA A 140 -8.51 8.05 13.70
C ALA A 140 -7.92 9.31 13.05
N ALA A 141 -7.68 9.29 11.74
CA ALA A 141 -7.17 10.44 11.00
C ALA A 141 -8.15 11.64 11.05
N GLY A 142 -9.45 11.38 10.89
CA GLY A 142 -10.48 12.42 10.99
C GLY A 142 -10.58 13.01 12.40
N ALA A 143 -10.49 12.18 13.44
CA ALA A 143 -10.48 12.62 14.82
C ALA A 143 -9.24 13.47 15.16
N LEU A 144 -8.05 13.02 14.72
CA LEU A 144 -6.79 13.74 14.87
C LEU A 144 -6.84 15.08 14.15
N TRP A 145 -7.39 15.12 12.93
CA TRP A 145 -7.54 16.35 12.18
C TRP A 145 -8.38 17.39 12.92
N VAL A 146 -9.60 17.02 13.31
CA VAL A 146 -10.50 17.91 14.05
C VAL A 146 -9.91 18.34 15.39
N TRP A 147 -9.13 17.47 16.04
CA TRP A 147 -8.44 17.81 17.28
C TRP A 147 -7.26 18.77 17.06
N LEU A 148 -6.39 18.57 16.06
CA LEU A 148 -5.17 19.36 15.89
C LEU A 148 -5.31 20.57 14.95
N ALA A 149 -6.25 20.57 14.00
CA ALA A 149 -6.37 21.64 13.01
C ALA A 149 -6.65 23.02 13.62
N PRO A 150 -7.57 23.20 14.59
CA PRO A 150 -7.80 24.51 15.23
C PRO A 150 -6.56 25.07 15.95
N ARG A 151 -5.60 24.19 16.22
CA ARG A 151 -4.39 24.43 16.99
C ARG A 151 -3.15 24.64 16.13
N ALA A 152 -3.17 24.11 14.91
CA ALA A 152 -2.04 24.11 13.96
C ALA A 152 -1.89 25.41 13.17
N GLY A 153 -2.81 26.38 13.32
CA GLY A 153 -2.74 27.68 12.63
C GLY A 153 -2.66 27.50 11.11
N ARG A 154 -1.59 28.03 10.49
CA ARG A 154 -1.37 27.92 9.03
C ARG A 154 -1.19 26.47 8.55
N ALA A 155 -0.76 25.56 9.43
CA ALA A 155 -0.56 24.15 9.10
C ALA A 155 -1.84 23.31 9.20
N ALA A 156 -3.00 23.89 9.54
CA ALA A 156 -4.26 23.15 9.73
C ALA A 156 -4.66 22.25 8.55
N ALA A 157 -4.38 22.68 7.31
CA ALA A 157 -4.66 21.91 6.11
C ALA A 157 -3.71 20.73 5.89
N LEU A 158 -2.52 20.74 6.52
CA LEU A 158 -1.53 19.65 6.45
C LEU A 158 -1.79 18.55 7.47
N VAL A 159 -2.63 18.81 8.48
CA VAL A 159 -2.88 17.86 9.57
C VAL A 159 -3.65 16.64 9.06
N LEU A 160 -4.71 16.81 8.25
CA LEU A 160 -5.47 15.68 7.71
C LEU A 160 -4.62 14.75 6.83
N PRO A 161 -3.87 15.23 5.81
CA PRO A 161 -3.02 14.36 5.01
C PRO A 161 -1.90 13.69 5.82
N ALA A 162 -1.29 14.40 6.78
CA ALA A 162 -0.31 13.79 7.68
C ALA A 162 -0.92 12.70 8.57
N ALA A 163 -2.09 12.96 9.15
CA ALA A 163 -2.80 11.99 9.98
C ALA A 163 -3.28 10.79 9.15
N TRP A 164 -3.77 11.02 7.92
CA TRP A 164 -4.13 9.97 6.99
C TRP A 164 -2.95 9.06 6.71
N LEU A 165 -1.82 9.63 6.27
CA LEU A 165 -0.63 8.87 5.93
C LEU A 165 -0.09 8.08 7.13
N VAL A 166 -0.01 8.72 8.31
CA VAL A 166 0.48 8.06 9.51
C VAL A 166 -0.43 6.89 9.90
N MET A 167 -1.76 7.07 9.89
CA MET A 167 -2.69 5.98 10.21
C MET A 167 -2.70 4.88 9.13
N GLU A 168 -2.51 5.25 7.86
CA GLU A 168 -2.33 4.32 6.73
C GLU A 168 -1.05 3.49 6.87
N HIS A 169 0.03 4.07 7.39
CA HIS A 169 1.25 3.33 7.71
C HIS A 169 1.04 2.41 8.91
N LEU A 170 0.40 2.89 9.99
CA LEU A 170 0.18 2.10 11.19
C LEU A 170 -0.62 0.82 10.89
N ARG A 171 -1.67 0.88 10.07
CA ARG A 171 -2.45 -0.33 9.69
C ARG A 171 -1.63 -1.38 8.92
N GLY A 172 -0.46 -1.02 8.40
CA GLY A 172 0.45 -1.93 7.71
C GLY A 172 1.24 -2.83 8.65
N PHE A 173 1.28 -2.54 9.97
CA PHE A 173 2.00 -3.38 10.93
C PHE A 173 1.28 -4.70 11.21
N ASP A 174 2.06 -5.79 11.28
CA ASP A 174 1.56 -7.15 11.49
C ASP A 174 0.79 -7.31 12.81
N PHE A 175 1.15 -6.58 13.87
CA PHE A 175 0.43 -6.64 15.15
C PHE A 175 -0.98 -6.04 15.08
N LEU A 176 -1.28 -5.26 14.04
CA LEU A 176 -2.62 -4.76 13.70
C LEU A 176 -3.30 -5.58 12.60
N GLY A 177 -2.72 -6.73 12.23
CA GLY A 177 -3.21 -7.61 11.18
C GLY A 177 -2.63 -7.34 9.79
N GLY A 178 -1.70 -6.39 9.64
CA GLY A 178 -0.88 -6.18 8.44
C GLY A 178 -1.67 -6.06 7.13
N PHE A 179 -2.26 -4.90 6.83
CA PHE A 179 -3.03 -4.71 5.59
C PHE A 179 -2.74 -3.37 4.90
N THR A 180 -1.73 -3.39 4.03
CA THR A 180 -1.26 -2.25 3.21
C THR A 180 -2.01 -2.10 1.88
N TRP A 181 -2.98 -2.97 1.58
CA TRP A 181 -3.83 -2.88 0.40
C TRP A 181 -4.70 -1.62 0.43
N ALA A 182 -5.06 -1.07 -0.74
CA ALA A 182 -5.93 0.09 -0.88
C ALA A 182 -5.44 1.37 -0.17
N SER A 183 -4.12 1.55 -0.06
CA SER A 183 -3.55 2.86 0.30
C SER A 183 -3.89 3.91 -0.75
N LEU A 184 -4.18 5.14 -0.32
CA LEU A 184 -4.68 6.20 -1.21
C LEU A 184 -3.73 6.50 -2.37
N GLY A 185 -2.42 6.37 -2.16
CA GLY A 185 -1.40 6.58 -3.18
C GLY A 185 -1.54 5.67 -4.41
N TYR A 186 -2.03 4.43 -4.23
CA TYR A 186 -2.25 3.51 -5.36
C TYR A 186 -3.37 3.98 -6.31
N ALA A 187 -4.22 4.92 -5.90
CA ALA A 187 -5.17 5.54 -6.81
C ALA A 187 -4.48 6.24 -8.00
N THR A 188 -3.23 6.68 -7.83
CA THR A 188 -2.47 7.40 -8.87
C THR A 188 -1.68 6.49 -9.82
N HIS A 189 -1.95 5.18 -9.83
CA HIS A 189 -1.13 4.19 -10.56
C HIS A 189 -1.11 4.35 -12.10
N LEU A 190 -2.10 5.02 -12.71
CA LEU A 190 -2.11 5.34 -14.15
C LEU A 190 -1.57 6.75 -14.47
N ASP A 191 -1.25 7.54 -13.44
CA ASP A 191 -0.82 8.93 -13.57
C ASP A 191 0.71 8.98 -13.64
N LEU A 192 1.25 9.04 -14.86
CA LEU A 192 2.68 8.92 -15.12
C LEU A 192 3.54 9.95 -14.38
N PRO A 193 3.22 11.26 -14.34
CA PRO A 193 3.90 12.21 -13.46
C PRO A 193 3.90 11.75 -12.00
N MET A 194 2.78 11.22 -11.50
CA MET A 194 2.71 10.74 -10.12
C MET A 194 3.56 9.49 -9.88
N LEU A 195 3.67 8.58 -10.85
CA LEU A 195 4.64 7.48 -10.79
C LEU A 195 6.09 8.00 -10.69
N GLY A 196 6.41 9.11 -11.37
CA GLY A 196 7.68 9.81 -11.18
C GLY A 196 7.90 10.30 -9.75
N LEU A 197 6.86 10.83 -9.10
CA LEU A 197 6.92 11.25 -7.68
C LEU A 197 7.11 10.05 -6.73
N ALA A 198 6.63 8.85 -7.10
CA ALA A 198 6.84 7.62 -6.32
C ALA A 198 8.34 7.31 -6.13
N SER A 199 9.17 7.64 -7.13
CA SER A 199 10.64 7.48 -7.04
C SER A 199 11.28 8.40 -5.99
N LEU A 200 10.55 9.39 -5.46
CA LEU A 200 11.05 10.31 -4.43
C LEU A 200 10.68 9.91 -3.01
N GLY A 201 9.45 9.44 -2.78
CA GLY A 201 8.97 9.15 -1.43
C GLY A 201 7.99 7.98 -1.34
N GLY A 202 7.96 7.11 -2.35
CA GLY A 202 7.12 5.93 -2.36
C GLY A 202 5.64 6.24 -2.55
N VAL A 203 4.81 5.21 -2.40
CA VAL A 203 3.35 5.32 -2.27
C VAL A 203 2.93 6.34 -1.20
N HIS A 204 3.76 6.52 -0.17
CA HIS A 204 3.51 7.43 0.94
C HIS A 204 3.51 8.90 0.53
N ALA A 205 4.41 9.31 -0.38
CA ALA A 205 4.37 10.65 -0.94
C ALA A 205 3.05 10.85 -1.71
N LEU A 206 2.65 9.88 -2.52
CA LEU A 206 1.41 9.93 -3.31
C LEU A 206 0.18 10.05 -2.42
N SER A 207 0.07 9.21 -1.38
CA SER A 207 -1.01 9.30 -0.40
C SER A 207 -1.08 10.70 0.22
N PHE A 208 0.06 11.29 0.59
CA PHE A 208 0.10 12.62 1.21
C PHE A 208 -0.38 13.73 0.27
N VAL A 209 0.15 13.83 -0.95
CA VAL A 209 -0.25 14.91 -1.88
C VAL A 209 -1.70 14.75 -2.35
N THR A 210 -2.14 13.52 -2.62
CA THR A 210 -3.53 13.24 -2.98
C THR A 210 -4.48 13.64 -1.83
N ALA A 211 -4.13 13.26 -0.60
CA ALA A 211 -4.89 13.67 0.58
C ALA A 211 -4.89 15.19 0.79
N LEU A 212 -3.77 15.87 0.54
CA LEU A 212 -3.65 17.31 0.70
C LEU A 212 -4.52 18.07 -0.30
N ALA A 213 -4.47 17.69 -1.58
CA ALA A 213 -5.32 18.30 -2.61
C ALA A 213 -6.80 18.11 -2.30
N GLY A 214 -7.23 16.89 -1.95
CA GLY A 214 -8.61 16.62 -1.52
C GLY A 214 -9.00 17.44 -0.30
N THR A 215 -8.14 17.51 0.72
CA THR A 215 -8.38 18.34 1.91
C THR A 215 -8.58 19.82 1.56
N LEU A 216 -7.73 20.38 0.70
CA LEU A 216 -7.82 21.79 0.28
C LEU A 216 -9.11 22.04 -0.51
N LEU A 217 -9.51 21.12 -1.39
CA LEU A 217 -10.79 21.19 -2.11
C LEU A 217 -11.98 21.19 -1.14
N GLY A 218 -12.01 20.27 -0.17
CA GLY A 218 -13.08 20.20 0.83
C GLY A 218 -13.15 21.42 1.75
N LEU A 219 -12.03 22.14 1.91
CA LEU A 219 -11.97 23.43 2.60
C LEU A 219 -12.32 24.64 1.70
N GLY A 220 -12.73 24.41 0.45
CA GLY A 220 -13.08 25.47 -0.51
C GLY A 220 -11.86 26.22 -1.07
N ARG A 221 -10.64 25.71 -0.88
CA ARG A 221 -9.38 26.33 -1.32
C ARG A 221 -8.92 25.77 -2.66
N TRP A 222 -9.81 25.76 -3.64
CA TRP A 222 -9.56 25.12 -4.95
C TRP A 222 -8.32 25.63 -5.71
N PRO A 223 -7.91 26.93 -5.67
CA PRO A 223 -6.68 27.35 -6.37
C PRO A 223 -5.44 26.74 -5.74
N ALA A 224 -5.43 26.58 -4.41
CA ALA A 224 -4.33 25.95 -3.70
C ALA A 224 -4.29 24.44 -3.97
N ALA A 225 -5.45 23.79 -4.08
CA ALA A 225 -5.52 22.39 -4.48
C ALA A 225 -4.95 22.18 -5.89
N LEU A 226 -5.34 23.01 -6.86
CA LEU A 226 -4.77 22.98 -8.22
C LEU A 226 -3.27 23.24 -8.21
N ALA A 227 -2.78 24.18 -7.39
CA ALA A 227 -1.35 24.42 -7.24
C ALA A 227 -0.61 23.19 -6.69
N VAL A 228 -1.19 22.48 -5.70
CA VAL A 228 -0.62 21.22 -5.18
C VAL A 228 -0.55 20.17 -6.28
N VAL A 229 -1.64 19.97 -7.03
CA VAL A 229 -1.68 19.03 -8.16
C VAL A 229 -0.62 19.40 -9.19
N ALA A 230 -0.57 20.66 -9.63
CA ALA A 230 0.39 21.13 -10.63
C ALA A 230 1.85 21.01 -10.18
N VAL A 231 2.15 21.33 -8.92
CA VAL A 231 3.50 21.17 -8.35
C VAL A 231 3.86 19.70 -8.22
N ALA A 232 2.94 18.86 -7.75
CA ALA A 232 3.17 17.41 -7.66
C ALA A 232 3.45 16.79 -9.03
N HIS A 233 2.68 17.16 -10.06
CA HIS A 233 2.89 16.73 -11.44
C HIS A 233 4.19 17.29 -12.01
N GLY A 234 4.53 18.56 -11.75
CA GLY A 234 5.77 19.17 -12.20
C GLY A 234 7.00 18.47 -11.61
N ILE A 235 7.03 18.26 -10.28
CA ILE A 235 8.09 17.53 -9.60
C ILE A 235 8.14 16.08 -10.10
N GLY A 236 6.99 15.43 -10.20
CA GLY A 236 6.87 14.05 -10.65
C GLY A 236 7.38 13.86 -12.07
N PHE A 237 6.99 14.74 -13.00
CA PHE A 237 7.49 14.76 -14.38
C PHE A 237 9.01 14.95 -14.44
N LEU A 238 9.56 15.88 -13.65
CA LEU A 238 11.01 16.09 -13.55
C LEU A 238 11.75 14.90 -12.89
N ALA A 239 11.05 14.11 -12.09
CA ALA A 239 11.60 12.92 -11.44
C ALA A 239 11.49 11.65 -12.31
N LEU A 240 10.79 11.68 -13.44
CA LEU A 240 10.78 10.57 -14.40
C LEU A 240 12.19 10.38 -14.98
N PRO A 241 12.61 9.12 -15.23
CA PRO A 241 13.91 8.87 -15.81
C PRO A 241 13.90 9.29 -17.28
N SER A 242 14.88 10.10 -17.66
CA SER A 242 15.22 10.36 -19.05
C SER A 242 15.96 9.17 -19.66
N ALA A 243 16.14 9.16 -20.99
CA ALA A 243 16.95 8.14 -21.66
C ALA A 243 18.38 8.04 -21.10
N SER A 244 18.97 9.17 -20.65
CA SER A 244 20.29 9.17 -20.02
C SER A 244 20.32 8.56 -18.62
N ASP A 245 19.19 8.56 -17.89
CA ASP A 245 19.09 7.97 -16.56
C ASP A 245 18.93 6.44 -16.59
N LEU A 246 18.43 5.91 -17.70
CA LEU A 246 18.27 4.47 -17.93
C LEU A 246 19.62 3.84 -18.28
N ALA A 247 19.82 2.60 -17.82
CA ALA A 247 20.91 1.76 -18.26
C ALA A 247 20.85 1.57 -19.78
N ALA A 248 22.01 1.41 -20.41
CA ALA A 248 22.00 1.03 -21.81
C ALA A 248 21.27 -0.31 -21.94
N PRO A 249 20.35 -0.48 -22.91
CA PRO A 249 19.82 -1.79 -23.23
C PRO A 249 20.97 -2.75 -23.48
N ARG A 250 20.83 -3.98 -23.00
CA ARG A 250 21.82 -5.02 -23.27
C ARG A 250 21.79 -5.36 -24.76
N ASP A 251 22.96 -5.66 -25.32
CA ASP A 251 23.11 -6.16 -26.69
C ASP A 251 23.94 -7.45 -26.65
N PRO A 252 23.36 -8.62 -26.97
CA PRO A 252 21.95 -8.84 -27.29
C PRO A 252 21.02 -8.67 -26.07
N PRO A 253 19.73 -8.34 -26.27
CA PRO A 253 18.77 -8.22 -25.18
C PRO A 253 18.43 -9.59 -24.57
N LEU A 254 18.31 -9.66 -23.24
CA LEU A 254 17.79 -10.84 -22.56
C LEU A 254 16.27 -10.91 -22.66
N ARG A 255 15.75 -12.09 -22.97
CA ARG A 255 14.34 -12.42 -23.16
C ARG A 255 13.87 -13.37 -22.08
N VAL A 256 12.73 -13.08 -21.50
CA VAL A 256 12.13 -13.90 -20.45
C VAL A 256 10.72 -14.30 -20.86
N ALA A 257 10.41 -15.59 -20.74
CA ALA A 257 9.08 -16.13 -20.99
C ALA A 257 8.36 -16.42 -19.67
N MET A 258 7.15 -15.89 -19.51
CA MET A 258 6.28 -16.16 -18.36
C MET A 258 5.21 -17.16 -18.77
N VAL A 259 5.12 -18.28 -18.05
CA VAL A 259 4.16 -19.35 -18.31
C VAL A 259 2.90 -19.14 -17.48
N GLN A 260 1.74 -19.01 -18.12
CA GLN A 260 0.45 -18.84 -17.47
C GLN A 260 -0.38 -20.12 -17.66
N GLY A 261 -0.28 -21.05 -16.70
CA GLY A 261 -0.89 -22.37 -16.79
C GLY A 261 -2.43 -22.38 -16.72
N ASN A 262 -3.02 -21.33 -16.12
CA ASN A 262 -4.45 -21.21 -15.86
C ASN A 262 -5.04 -22.41 -15.09
N ILE A 263 -4.32 -22.87 -14.06
CA ILE A 263 -4.76 -24.00 -13.24
C ILE A 263 -5.77 -23.50 -12.21
N PRO A 264 -7.01 -24.04 -12.17
CA PRO A 264 -8.01 -23.63 -11.19
C PRO A 264 -7.56 -23.89 -9.75
N GLN A 265 -7.94 -23.00 -8.83
CA GLN A 265 -7.49 -23.07 -7.44
C GLN A 265 -7.85 -24.39 -6.75
N GLY A 266 -9.08 -24.89 -6.94
CA GLY A 266 -9.54 -26.15 -6.34
C GLY A 266 -8.93 -27.43 -6.97
N GLU A 267 -8.24 -27.30 -8.10
CA GLU A 267 -7.54 -28.44 -8.74
C GLU A 267 -6.06 -28.49 -8.39
N LYS A 268 -5.52 -27.39 -7.86
CA LYS A 268 -4.08 -27.18 -7.72
C LYS A 268 -3.40 -28.18 -6.79
N TRP A 269 -4.07 -28.51 -5.69
CA TRP A 269 -3.59 -29.43 -4.66
C TRP A 269 -4.25 -30.81 -4.71
N ASP A 270 -5.03 -31.09 -5.76
CA ASP A 270 -5.63 -32.40 -5.97
C ASP A 270 -4.58 -33.40 -6.48
N PRO A 271 -4.23 -34.45 -5.71
CA PRO A 271 -3.23 -35.43 -6.12
C PRO A 271 -3.59 -36.13 -7.45
N ALA A 272 -4.88 -36.31 -7.76
CA ALA A 272 -5.32 -36.93 -9.00
C ALA A 272 -5.09 -36.06 -10.24
N ARG A 273 -4.91 -34.75 -10.04
CA ARG A 273 -4.66 -33.76 -11.11
C ARG A 273 -3.22 -33.25 -11.12
N ALA A 274 -2.42 -33.55 -10.08
CA ALA A 274 -1.05 -33.08 -9.93
C ALA A 274 -0.20 -33.27 -11.20
N GLN A 275 -0.15 -34.50 -11.75
CA GLN A 275 0.62 -34.78 -12.96
C GLN A 275 0.13 -33.96 -14.16
N ARG A 276 -1.18 -33.91 -14.40
CA ARG A 276 -1.76 -33.11 -15.50
C ARG A 276 -1.41 -31.63 -15.37
N ASN A 277 -1.50 -31.07 -14.16
CA ASN A 277 -1.18 -29.67 -13.90
C ASN A 277 0.30 -29.36 -14.14
N PHE A 278 1.18 -30.30 -13.80
CA PHE A 278 2.61 -30.21 -14.07
C PHE A 278 2.90 -30.30 -15.58
N ASP A 279 2.28 -31.27 -16.27
CA ASP A 279 2.43 -31.47 -17.71
C ASP A 279 2.06 -30.22 -18.51
N VAL A 280 1.00 -29.50 -18.10
CA VAL A 280 0.63 -28.20 -18.71
C VAL A 280 1.80 -27.21 -18.70
N HIS A 281 2.52 -27.10 -17.59
CA HIS A 281 3.66 -26.17 -17.49
C HIS A 281 4.86 -26.66 -18.32
N LEU A 282 5.10 -27.98 -18.36
CA LEU A 282 6.14 -28.57 -19.21
C LEU A 282 5.85 -28.32 -20.70
N GLU A 283 4.62 -28.56 -21.15
CA GLU A 283 4.19 -28.36 -22.54
C GLU A 283 4.31 -26.89 -22.96
N LEU A 284 3.83 -25.95 -22.14
CA LEU A 284 3.95 -24.52 -22.42
C LEU A 284 5.42 -24.07 -22.47
N SER A 285 6.27 -24.64 -21.61
CA SER A 285 7.71 -24.33 -21.60
C SER A 285 8.42 -24.83 -22.86
N ARG A 286 8.10 -26.05 -23.32
CA ARG A 286 8.61 -26.57 -24.60
C ARG A 286 8.12 -25.74 -25.78
N ALA A 287 6.85 -25.36 -25.79
CA ALA A 287 6.28 -24.54 -26.85
C ALA A 287 6.96 -23.17 -26.93
N VAL A 288 7.16 -22.50 -25.79
CA VAL A 288 7.77 -21.16 -25.76
C VAL A 288 9.29 -21.20 -25.99
N ALA A 289 9.95 -22.35 -25.86
CA ALA A 289 11.37 -22.50 -26.21
C ALA A 289 11.67 -22.14 -27.68
N ALA A 290 10.69 -22.32 -28.59
CA ALA A 290 10.81 -21.88 -29.98
C ALA A 290 11.00 -20.35 -30.12
N GLU A 291 10.54 -19.59 -29.12
CA GLU A 291 10.77 -18.16 -29.04
C GLU A 291 12.17 -17.81 -28.51
N ARG A 292 13.01 -18.78 -28.14
CA ARG A 292 14.37 -18.57 -27.62
C ARG A 292 14.45 -17.60 -26.42
N PRO A 293 13.75 -17.88 -25.31
CA PRO A 293 13.95 -17.15 -24.07
C PRO A 293 15.28 -17.53 -23.41
N ASP A 294 15.91 -16.59 -22.71
CA ASP A 294 17.09 -16.81 -21.86
C ASP A 294 16.69 -17.24 -20.43
N LEU A 295 15.41 -17.15 -20.08
CA LEU A 295 14.85 -17.59 -18.80
C LEU A 295 13.34 -17.86 -18.94
N ILE A 296 12.84 -18.92 -18.29
CA ILE A 296 11.41 -19.19 -18.18
C ILE A 296 10.95 -19.06 -16.72
N LEU A 297 9.86 -18.32 -16.50
CA LEU A 297 9.23 -18.12 -15.19
C LEU A 297 7.92 -18.92 -15.09
N TRP A 298 7.80 -19.74 -14.06
CA TRP A 298 6.52 -20.34 -13.66
C TRP A 298 5.95 -19.62 -12.45
N PRO A 299 4.62 -19.49 -12.33
CA PRO A 299 3.96 -18.73 -11.27
C PRO A 299 4.11 -19.40 -9.90
N GLU A 300 3.62 -18.71 -8.87
CA GLU A 300 3.60 -19.23 -7.49
C GLU A 300 2.93 -20.60 -7.40
N SER A 301 3.60 -21.53 -6.70
CA SER A 301 3.16 -22.90 -6.49
C SER A 301 2.73 -23.63 -7.78
N ALA A 302 3.40 -23.37 -8.90
CA ALA A 302 3.18 -24.09 -10.15
C ALA A 302 3.59 -25.57 -10.06
N LEU A 303 4.61 -25.87 -9.23
CA LEU A 303 4.98 -27.24 -8.88
C LEU A 303 3.93 -27.83 -7.92
N PRO A 304 3.29 -28.97 -8.27
CA PRO A 304 2.27 -29.60 -7.43
C PRO A 304 2.85 -30.41 -6.25
N GLY A 305 4.16 -30.62 -6.24
CA GLY A 305 4.87 -31.47 -5.28
C GLY A 305 6.15 -30.85 -4.73
N PHE A 306 6.89 -31.63 -3.95
CA PHE A 306 8.11 -31.21 -3.28
C PHE A 306 9.34 -31.60 -4.09
N LEU A 307 10.01 -30.61 -4.69
CA LEU A 307 11.16 -30.83 -5.57
C LEU A 307 12.29 -31.60 -4.87
N GLU A 308 12.47 -31.37 -3.58
CA GLU A 308 13.51 -31.99 -2.76
C GLU A 308 13.23 -33.46 -2.39
N ALA A 309 11.98 -33.92 -2.46
CA ALA A 309 11.56 -35.24 -1.97
C ALA A 309 10.90 -36.14 -3.02
N GLN A 310 10.47 -35.60 -4.17
CA GLN A 310 9.67 -36.31 -5.17
C GLN A 310 10.37 -36.29 -6.54
N PRO A 311 11.18 -37.34 -6.86
CA PRO A 311 11.86 -37.48 -8.14
C PRO A 311 10.93 -37.41 -9.36
N GLU A 312 9.68 -37.83 -9.21
CA GLU A 312 8.66 -37.80 -10.26
C GLU A 312 8.34 -36.39 -10.77
N PHE A 313 8.54 -35.36 -9.96
CA PHE A 313 8.43 -33.95 -10.38
C PHE A 313 9.80 -33.33 -10.65
N ARG A 314 10.81 -33.72 -9.88
CA ARG A 314 12.16 -33.18 -10.01
C ARG A 314 12.81 -33.57 -11.33
N ASP A 315 12.87 -34.86 -11.63
CA ASP A 315 13.66 -35.36 -12.75
C ASP A 315 13.10 -34.87 -14.11
N PRO A 316 11.76 -34.81 -14.35
CA PRO A 316 11.23 -34.19 -15.56
C PRO A 316 11.47 -32.67 -15.64
N LEU A 317 11.49 -31.95 -14.52
CA LEU A 317 11.80 -30.52 -14.51
C LEU A 317 13.28 -30.28 -14.89
N LEU A 318 14.20 -31.08 -14.33
CA LEU A 318 15.61 -31.05 -14.68
C LEU A 318 15.83 -31.43 -16.15
N ALA A 319 15.13 -32.48 -16.60
CA ALA A 319 15.17 -32.91 -18.00
C ALA A 319 14.64 -31.82 -18.92
N LEU A 320 13.55 -31.13 -18.58
CA LEU A 320 13.04 -30.00 -19.36
C LEU A 320 14.10 -28.90 -19.50
N ALA A 321 14.71 -28.46 -18.39
CA ALA A 321 15.72 -27.40 -18.42
C ALA A 321 16.92 -27.78 -19.31
N SER A 322 17.35 -29.04 -19.27
CA SER A 322 18.42 -29.57 -20.14
C SER A 322 17.97 -29.75 -21.59
N GLU A 323 16.74 -30.20 -21.83
CA GLU A 323 16.15 -30.45 -23.15
C GLU A 323 16.07 -29.16 -23.98
N ILE A 324 15.60 -28.08 -23.37
CA ILE A 324 15.43 -26.79 -24.05
C ILE A 324 16.66 -25.86 -23.91
N ASP A 325 17.62 -26.23 -23.06
CA ASP A 325 18.82 -25.46 -22.72
C ASP A 325 18.52 -24.03 -22.21
N VAL A 326 17.50 -23.90 -21.35
CA VAL A 326 17.08 -22.62 -20.76
C VAL A 326 16.89 -22.78 -19.25
N PRO A 327 17.43 -21.87 -18.41
CA PRO A 327 17.16 -21.89 -16.98
C PRO A 327 15.68 -21.60 -16.67
N LEU A 328 15.21 -22.16 -15.55
CA LEU A 328 13.84 -22.02 -15.08
C LEU A 328 13.83 -21.40 -13.68
N VAL A 329 12.91 -20.47 -13.42
CA VAL A 329 12.55 -20.04 -12.07
C VAL A 329 11.11 -20.47 -11.81
N VAL A 330 10.93 -21.38 -10.86
CA VAL A 330 9.64 -22.06 -10.66
C VAL A 330 9.12 -21.92 -9.24
N GLY A 331 7.85 -21.56 -9.08
CA GLY A 331 7.18 -21.53 -7.77
C GLY A 331 6.77 -22.93 -7.31
N GLY A 332 6.95 -23.23 -6.02
CA GLY A 332 6.64 -24.53 -5.41
C GLY A 332 6.63 -24.48 -3.88
N ILE A 333 6.56 -25.64 -3.24
CA ILE A 333 6.74 -25.75 -1.78
C ILE A 333 8.10 -26.36 -1.49
N GLY A 334 8.88 -25.67 -0.67
CA GLY A 334 10.20 -26.11 -0.23
C GLY A 334 10.17 -26.74 1.15
N LEU A 335 11.10 -27.67 1.37
CA LEU A 335 11.25 -28.41 2.63
C LEU A 335 12.54 -28.01 3.33
N SER A 336 12.45 -27.64 4.62
CA SER A 336 13.61 -27.38 5.46
C SER A 336 13.61 -28.35 6.65
N ARG A 337 14.60 -29.24 6.73
CA ARG A 337 14.72 -30.17 7.87
C ARG A 337 15.34 -29.45 9.06
N VAL A 338 14.66 -29.50 10.21
CA VAL A 338 15.17 -28.94 11.48
C VAL A 338 15.69 -30.09 12.36
N PRO A 339 16.95 -30.04 12.84
CA PRO A 339 17.49 -31.07 13.72
C PRO A 339 16.62 -31.25 14.98
N GLY A 340 16.21 -32.49 15.25
CA GLY A 340 15.38 -32.83 16.41
C GLY A 340 13.87 -32.73 16.18
N GLU A 341 13.42 -32.18 15.04
CA GLU A 341 12.02 -32.17 14.67
C GLU A 341 11.67 -33.35 13.76
N ARG A 342 10.47 -33.91 13.94
CA ARG A 342 10.00 -35.09 13.19
C ARG A 342 9.50 -34.74 11.79
N MET A 343 9.00 -33.52 11.61
CA MET A 343 8.46 -33.03 10.34
C MET A 343 9.34 -31.87 9.82
N PRO A 344 9.56 -31.76 8.50
CA PRO A 344 10.22 -30.59 7.94
C PRO A 344 9.33 -29.35 8.04
N LEU A 345 9.95 -28.18 8.10
CA LEU A 345 9.26 -26.92 7.86
C LEU A 345 8.90 -26.80 6.38
N LEU A 346 7.68 -26.36 6.10
CA LEU A 346 7.20 -26.08 4.76
C LEU A 346 7.38 -24.59 4.44
N HIS A 347 7.82 -24.28 3.23
CA HIS A 347 8.00 -22.89 2.79
C HIS A 347 7.34 -22.68 1.43
N ASN A 348 6.56 -21.60 1.27
CA ASN A 348 6.20 -21.14 -0.07
C ASN A 348 7.47 -20.60 -0.74
N SER A 349 7.91 -21.27 -1.80
CA SER A 349 9.26 -21.12 -2.33
C SER A 349 9.25 -20.87 -3.83
N LEU A 350 10.34 -20.31 -4.32
CA LEU A 350 10.73 -20.44 -5.72
C LEU A 350 12.11 -21.09 -5.81
N PHE A 351 12.33 -21.82 -6.90
CA PHE A 351 13.57 -22.55 -7.17
C PHE A 351 14.18 -22.04 -8.46
N VAL A 352 15.51 -21.86 -8.47
CA VAL A 352 16.29 -21.60 -9.67
C VAL A 352 16.86 -22.92 -10.17
N VAL A 353 16.51 -23.30 -11.38
CA VAL A 353 16.95 -24.52 -12.05
C VAL A 353 17.75 -24.15 -13.29
N THR A 354 18.94 -24.71 -13.44
CA THR A 354 19.81 -24.47 -14.60
C THR A 354 19.98 -25.77 -15.40
N PRO A 355 20.18 -25.68 -16.73
CA PRO A 355 20.36 -26.86 -17.59
C PRO A 355 21.51 -27.77 -17.13
N SER A 356 22.62 -27.19 -16.66
CA SER A 356 23.85 -27.92 -16.35
C SER A 356 23.98 -28.37 -14.89
N GLN A 357 23.40 -27.64 -13.93
CA GLN A 357 23.61 -27.90 -12.50
C GLN A 357 22.33 -28.31 -11.76
N GLY A 358 21.18 -28.30 -12.44
CA GLY A 358 19.89 -28.53 -11.83
C GLY A 358 19.51 -27.42 -10.86
N VAL A 359 18.99 -27.75 -9.68
CA VAL A 359 18.55 -26.76 -8.68
C VAL A 359 19.76 -26.08 -8.04
N VAL A 360 19.97 -24.80 -8.31
CA VAL A 360 21.15 -24.02 -7.86
C VAL A 360 20.84 -22.99 -6.80
N ASP A 361 19.58 -22.57 -6.67
CA ASP A 361 19.16 -21.64 -5.64
C ASP A 361 17.68 -21.85 -5.26
N ARG A 362 17.32 -21.38 -4.07
CA ARG A 362 15.95 -21.37 -3.55
C ARG A 362 15.72 -20.10 -2.74
N TYR A 363 14.57 -19.48 -2.97
CA TYR A 363 14.09 -18.36 -2.17
C TYR A 363 12.78 -18.71 -1.49
N ASP A 364 12.73 -18.50 -0.18
CA ASP A 364 11.56 -18.75 0.67
C ASP A 364 10.84 -17.42 0.95
N LYS A 365 9.52 -17.42 0.76
CA LYS A 365 8.64 -16.29 1.02
C LYS A 365 8.82 -15.80 2.45
N THR A 366 9.16 -14.53 2.59
CA THR A 366 9.44 -13.86 3.87
C THR A 366 8.17 -13.36 4.53
N VAL A 367 7.30 -12.69 3.77
CA VAL A 367 6.05 -12.13 4.30
C VAL A 367 4.87 -12.99 3.88
N LEU A 368 4.25 -13.62 4.88
CA LEU A 368 3.16 -14.57 4.69
C LEU A 368 1.80 -13.84 4.67
N VAL A 369 0.82 -14.45 4.00
CA VAL A 369 -0.56 -13.93 3.94
C VAL A 369 -1.31 -14.28 5.24
N PRO A 370 -1.81 -13.28 5.99
CA PRO A 370 -2.67 -13.53 7.15
C PRO A 370 -3.90 -14.36 6.78
N PHE A 371 -4.23 -15.36 7.61
CA PHE A 371 -5.34 -16.30 7.46
C PHE A 371 -5.30 -17.23 6.24
N GLY A 372 -4.35 -17.06 5.32
CA GLY A 372 -4.10 -17.97 4.20
C GLY A 372 -2.88 -18.87 4.41
N GLU A 373 -1.78 -18.32 4.93
CA GLU A 373 -0.52 -19.06 5.15
C GLU A 373 -0.17 -19.18 6.66
N TYR A 374 -0.77 -18.34 7.51
CA TYR A 374 -0.66 -18.43 8.98
C TYR A 374 -1.87 -17.80 9.67
N VAL A 375 -2.08 -18.10 10.96
CA VAL A 375 -3.15 -17.49 11.79
C VAL A 375 -2.57 -16.40 12.70
N PRO A 376 -2.89 -15.11 12.47
CA PRO A 376 -2.48 -14.03 13.37
C PRO A 376 -3.00 -14.24 14.80
N LEU A 377 -2.20 -13.87 15.81
CA LEU A 377 -2.58 -13.92 17.23
C LEU A 377 -3.19 -15.27 17.65
N ARG A 378 -2.59 -16.39 17.22
CA ARG A 378 -3.07 -17.77 17.46
C ARG A 378 -3.46 -18.05 18.91
N SER A 379 -2.81 -17.43 19.89
CA SER A 379 -3.13 -17.55 21.32
C SER A 379 -4.46 -16.92 21.75
N LEU A 380 -4.94 -15.90 21.03
CA LEU A 380 -6.20 -15.17 21.30
C LEU A 380 -7.31 -15.54 20.32
N LEU A 381 -6.95 -15.78 19.06
CA LEU A 381 -7.86 -16.09 17.95
C LEU A 381 -7.86 -17.58 17.59
N GLY A 382 -7.31 -18.45 18.45
CA GLY A 382 -7.26 -19.89 18.23
C GLY A 382 -8.63 -20.54 18.00
N PHE A 383 -9.73 -19.94 18.45
CA PHE A 383 -11.08 -20.42 18.14
C PHE A 383 -11.48 -20.20 16.66
N LEU A 384 -10.88 -19.22 15.97
CA LEU A 384 -10.99 -19.03 14.53
C LEU A 384 -10.09 -20.00 13.76
N SER A 385 -9.24 -20.79 14.43
CA SER A 385 -8.39 -21.77 13.76
C SER A 385 -9.20 -22.84 13.03
N ALA A 386 -10.42 -23.14 13.47
CA ALA A 386 -11.33 -24.05 12.78
C ALA A 386 -11.84 -23.49 11.43
N VAL A 387 -11.93 -22.16 11.32
CA VAL A 387 -12.26 -21.43 10.08
C VAL A 387 -10.99 -21.25 9.23
N ALA A 388 -9.84 -20.99 9.84
CA ALA A 388 -8.55 -20.92 9.14
C ALA A 388 -8.08 -22.29 8.61
N SER A 389 -8.39 -23.40 9.31
CA SER A 389 -8.10 -24.76 8.86
C SER A 389 -9.01 -25.22 7.73
N THR A 390 -10.15 -24.55 7.50
CA THR A 390 -10.96 -24.74 6.29
C THR A 390 -10.47 -23.87 5.12
N LEU A 391 -9.73 -22.78 5.41
CA LEU A 391 -9.19 -21.84 4.43
C LEU A 391 -7.82 -22.23 3.86
N ALA A 392 -7.09 -23.17 4.50
CA ALA A 392 -5.70 -23.48 4.16
C ALA A 392 -5.37 -24.98 4.26
N ASP A 393 -5.17 -25.65 3.13
CA ASP A 393 -4.58 -26.99 3.07
C ASP A 393 -3.09 -27.02 3.48
N LEU A 394 -2.47 -25.85 3.71
CA LEU A 394 -1.06 -25.65 4.07
C LEU A 394 -0.90 -24.71 5.29
N SER A 395 -1.69 -24.88 6.35
CA SER A 395 -1.79 -23.95 7.49
C SER A 395 -0.53 -23.77 8.36
N ASP A 396 0.62 -24.32 7.98
CA ASP A 396 1.90 -24.23 8.70
C ASP A 396 3.07 -23.91 7.74
N ILE A 397 2.91 -22.90 6.86
CA ILE A 397 4.04 -22.35 6.10
C ILE A 397 4.91 -21.50 7.03
N SER A 398 6.22 -21.73 6.97
CA SER A 398 7.23 -20.98 7.72
C SER A 398 7.81 -19.84 6.88
N PRO A 399 8.06 -18.65 7.47
CA PRO A 399 8.66 -17.54 6.75
C PRO A 399 10.13 -17.80 6.42
N GLY A 400 10.58 -17.23 5.30
CA GLY A 400 11.98 -17.20 4.88
C GLY A 400 12.81 -16.11 5.58
N ALA A 401 14.10 -16.07 5.28
CA ALA A 401 15.07 -15.21 5.97
C ALA A 401 15.12 -13.74 5.49
N GLY A 402 14.40 -13.39 4.41
CA GLY A 402 14.40 -12.05 3.82
C GLY A 402 14.66 -12.03 2.32
N ALA A 403 14.14 -11.01 1.64
CA ALA A 403 14.33 -10.82 0.20
C ALA A 403 15.80 -10.54 -0.17
N ARG A 404 16.32 -11.31 -1.12
CA ARG A 404 17.71 -11.23 -1.61
C ARG A 404 17.76 -11.52 -3.11
N PRO A 405 18.79 -11.03 -3.83
CA PRO A 405 19.07 -11.49 -5.19
C PRO A 405 19.13 -13.02 -5.30
N LEU A 406 18.61 -13.53 -6.42
CA LEU A 406 18.71 -14.94 -6.78
C LEU A 406 20.09 -15.25 -7.35
N ARG A 407 20.57 -16.46 -7.12
CA ARG A 407 21.88 -16.95 -7.55
C ARG A 407 21.74 -17.93 -8.71
N GLY A 408 22.83 -18.15 -9.44
CA GLY A 408 22.88 -19.13 -10.54
C GLY A 408 22.35 -18.62 -11.87
N LEU A 409 22.07 -17.32 -11.99
CA LEU A 409 21.66 -16.64 -13.22
C LEU A 409 22.74 -15.62 -13.65
N SER A 410 23.98 -16.08 -13.79
CA SER A 410 25.17 -15.23 -14.01
C SER A 410 25.06 -14.35 -15.26
N GLU A 411 24.36 -14.81 -16.30
CA GLU A 411 24.16 -14.01 -17.51
C GLU A 411 23.40 -12.71 -17.26
N PHE A 412 22.56 -12.67 -16.22
CA PHE A 412 21.80 -11.49 -15.83
C PHE A 412 22.64 -10.53 -14.98
N GLU A 413 23.74 -10.98 -14.39
CA GLU A 413 24.55 -10.17 -13.48
C GLU A 413 25.58 -9.29 -14.22
N PRO A 414 25.96 -8.13 -13.64
CA PRO A 414 25.30 -7.45 -12.51
C PRO A 414 24.14 -6.54 -12.96
N ALA A 415 23.97 -6.33 -14.28
CA ALA A 415 23.12 -5.26 -14.82
C ALA A 415 21.61 -5.54 -14.68
N GLN A 416 21.22 -6.81 -14.61
CA GLN A 416 19.84 -7.28 -14.55
C GLN A 416 19.67 -8.35 -13.46
N THR A 417 20.49 -8.31 -12.41
CA THR A 417 20.48 -9.26 -11.29
C THR A 417 19.05 -9.40 -10.72
N PRO A 418 18.43 -10.60 -10.82
CA PRO A 418 17.03 -10.78 -10.46
C PRO A 418 16.83 -10.97 -8.95
N VAL A 419 15.67 -10.52 -8.46
CA VAL A 419 15.10 -10.92 -7.17
C VAL A 419 13.70 -11.50 -7.37
N GLY A 420 13.39 -12.56 -6.65
CA GLY A 420 12.05 -13.11 -6.60
C GLY A 420 11.20 -12.48 -5.48
N LEU A 421 9.94 -12.21 -5.80
CA LEU A 421 8.90 -11.75 -4.89
C LEU A 421 7.70 -12.66 -5.04
N ILE A 422 7.31 -13.38 -4.00
CA ILE A 422 6.22 -14.36 -4.09
C ILE A 422 4.92 -13.69 -3.68
N CYS A 423 4.04 -13.51 -4.67
CA CYS A 423 2.67 -13.07 -4.49
C CYS A 423 2.60 -11.81 -3.61
N TYR A 424 1.86 -11.88 -2.51
CA TYR A 424 1.56 -10.79 -1.59
C TYR A 424 2.77 -9.98 -1.08
N GLU A 425 4.00 -10.51 -1.18
CA GLU A 425 5.24 -9.79 -0.87
C GLU A 425 5.40 -8.47 -1.65
N ALA A 426 4.92 -8.40 -2.90
CA ALA A 426 4.98 -7.18 -3.70
C ALA A 426 4.12 -6.04 -3.13
N VAL A 427 3.18 -6.33 -2.23
CA VAL A 427 2.35 -5.33 -1.55
C VAL A 427 3.14 -4.55 -0.49
N TYR A 428 4.26 -5.10 0.01
CA TYR A 428 5.09 -4.50 1.05
C TYR A 428 6.26 -3.69 0.46
N PRO A 429 6.16 -2.34 0.43
CA PRO A 429 7.16 -1.48 -0.21
C PRO A 429 8.57 -1.62 0.39
N GLU A 430 8.67 -1.85 1.69
CA GLU A 430 9.93 -1.97 2.42
C GLU A 430 10.69 -3.25 2.08
N LEU A 431 9.99 -4.36 1.83
CA LEU A 431 10.59 -5.63 1.44
C LEU A 431 11.23 -5.52 0.05
N VAL A 432 10.49 -4.95 -0.91
CA VAL A 432 11.02 -4.71 -2.26
C VAL A 432 12.19 -3.74 -2.22
N ARG A 433 12.09 -2.65 -1.45
CA ARG A 433 13.20 -1.71 -1.27
C ARG A 433 14.45 -2.38 -0.69
N ALA A 434 14.28 -3.27 0.30
CA ALA A 434 15.38 -4.00 0.91
C ALA A 434 16.08 -4.91 -0.11
N ALA A 435 15.33 -5.63 -0.94
CA ALA A 435 15.86 -6.44 -2.03
C ALA A 435 16.71 -5.63 -3.03
N VAL A 436 16.22 -4.46 -3.43
CA VAL A 436 16.92 -3.57 -4.37
C VAL A 436 18.19 -2.99 -3.75
N ARG A 437 18.13 -2.60 -2.47
CA ARG A 437 19.34 -2.21 -1.72
C ARG A 437 20.34 -3.35 -1.56
N GLY A 438 19.89 -4.59 -1.60
CA GLY A 438 20.70 -5.81 -1.61
C GLY A 438 21.38 -6.11 -2.95
N GLY A 439 21.14 -5.30 -3.98
CA GLY A 439 21.81 -5.40 -5.29
C GLY A 439 20.91 -5.84 -6.44
N ALA A 440 19.62 -6.10 -6.21
CA ALA A 440 18.71 -6.47 -7.29
C ALA A 440 18.56 -5.34 -8.33
N GLN A 441 18.56 -5.71 -9.61
CA GLN A 441 18.35 -4.83 -10.78
C GLN A 441 17.14 -5.26 -11.63
N LEU A 442 16.51 -6.39 -11.31
CA LEU A 442 15.30 -6.90 -11.96
C LEU A 442 14.35 -7.49 -10.91
N LEU A 443 13.09 -7.08 -10.92
CA LEU A 443 12.06 -7.64 -10.03
C LEU A 443 11.31 -8.77 -10.76
N MET A 444 11.17 -9.93 -10.13
CA MET A 444 10.34 -11.02 -10.64
C MET A 444 9.25 -11.34 -9.63
N ASN A 445 7.99 -11.13 -10.00
CA ASN A 445 6.87 -11.40 -9.12
C ASN A 445 6.11 -12.64 -9.58
N LEU A 446 6.22 -13.74 -8.83
CA LEU A 446 5.54 -15.00 -9.09
C LEU A 446 4.30 -15.07 -8.23
N THR A 447 3.12 -15.27 -8.81
CA THR A 447 1.85 -15.11 -8.06
C THR A 447 0.74 -16.03 -8.52
N ASN A 448 -0.13 -16.41 -7.57
CA ASN A 448 -1.33 -17.18 -7.83
C ASN A 448 -2.60 -16.36 -7.52
N ASP A 449 -3.04 -15.55 -8.47
CA ASP A 449 -4.27 -14.75 -8.33
C ASP A 449 -5.57 -15.58 -8.44
N ALA A 450 -5.50 -16.92 -8.53
CA ALA A 450 -6.68 -17.78 -8.63
C ALA A 450 -7.63 -17.64 -7.43
N TRP A 451 -7.07 -17.31 -6.27
CA TRP A 451 -7.80 -16.95 -5.04
C TRP A 451 -8.81 -15.81 -5.25
N TYR A 452 -8.52 -14.89 -6.16
CA TYR A 452 -9.33 -13.68 -6.33
C TYR A 452 -10.46 -13.84 -7.34
N SER A 453 -10.46 -14.90 -8.15
CA SER A 453 -11.42 -15.11 -9.23
C SER A 453 -11.50 -13.90 -10.20
N ARG A 454 -12.58 -13.77 -10.98
CA ARG A 454 -12.84 -12.63 -11.87
C ARG A 454 -13.37 -11.41 -11.10
N THR A 455 -12.59 -10.91 -10.14
CA THR A 455 -12.93 -9.72 -9.32
C THR A 455 -11.93 -8.57 -9.54
N SER A 456 -12.04 -7.51 -8.73
CA SER A 456 -11.13 -6.37 -8.74
C SER A 456 -9.70 -6.71 -8.32
N ALA A 457 -9.50 -7.72 -7.48
CA ALA A 457 -8.24 -7.89 -6.76
C ALA A 457 -7.00 -8.08 -7.66
N PRO A 458 -7.03 -8.88 -8.76
CA PRO A 458 -5.88 -9.02 -9.65
C PRO A 458 -5.44 -7.69 -10.28
N HIS A 459 -6.41 -6.81 -10.60
CA HIS A 459 -6.17 -5.50 -11.19
C HIS A 459 -5.64 -4.50 -10.16
N GLN A 460 -6.21 -4.51 -8.94
CA GLN A 460 -5.68 -3.74 -7.81
C GLN A 460 -4.25 -4.17 -7.48
N PHE A 461 -3.95 -5.47 -7.58
CA PHE A 461 -2.63 -6.00 -7.28
C PHE A 461 -1.61 -5.64 -8.36
N LEU A 462 -2.00 -5.67 -9.65
CA LEU A 462 -1.17 -5.15 -10.74
C LEU A 462 -0.80 -3.68 -10.53
N ALA A 463 -1.75 -2.84 -10.13
CA ALA A 463 -1.49 -1.42 -9.81
C ALA A 463 -0.44 -1.25 -8.69
N ILE A 464 -0.48 -2.12 -7.67
CA ILE A 464 0.51 -2.12 -6.58
C ILE A 464 1.89 -2.57 -7.10
N ALA A 465 1.94 -3.64 -7.89
CA ALA A 465 3.17 -4.16 -8.49
C ALA A 465 3.83 -3.14 -9.44
N ALA A 466 3.03 -2.42 -10.22
CA ALA A 466 3.48 -1.33 -11.07
C ALA A 466 4.18 -0.22 -10.26
N LEU A 467 3.58 0.14 -9.12
CA LEU A 467 4.16 1.16 -8.27
C LEU A 467 5.50 0.74 -7.66
N ARG A 468 5.69 -0.53 -7.29
CA ARG A 468 6.99 -1.05 -6.81
C ARG A 468 8.12 -0.83 -7.82
N SER A 469 7.80 -0.92 -9.11
CA SER A 469 8.76 -0.66 -10.20
C SER A 469 9.11 0.82 -10.29
N ALA A 470 8.11 1.72 -10.24
CA ALA A 470 8.32 3.17 -10.23
C ALA A 470 9.11 3.67 -9.01
N GLU A 471 8.81 3.11 -7.84
CA GLU A 471 9.46 3.43 -6.56
C GLU A 471 10.95 3.14 -6.59
N ASN A 472 11.33 1.99 -7.16
CA ASN A 472 12.72 1.53 -7.16
C ASN A 472 13.48 1.80 -8.46
N GLY A 473 12.78 2.26 -9.50
CA GLY A 473 13.39 2.55 -10.79
C GLY A 473 13.89 1.30 -11.51
N LEU A 474 13.25 0.15 -11.29
CA LEU A 474 13.62 -1.14 -11.87
C LEU A 474 12.46 -1.75 -12.64
N PRO A 475 12.73 -2.49 -13.73
CA PRO A 475 11.70 -3.26 -14.41
C PRO A 475 11.18 -4.40 -13.53
N MET A 476 9.93 -4.82 -13.79
CA MET A 476 9.33 -6.01 -13.19
C MET A 476 8.75 -6.94 -14.25
N LEU A 477 9.01 -8.23 -14.09
CA LEU A 477 8.33 -9.32 -14.78
C LEU A 477 7.40 -10.03 -13.80
N ARG A 478 6.09 -9.98 -14.06
CA ARG A 478 5.07 -10.61 -13.22
C ARG A 478 4.53 -11.85 -13.92
N ALA A 479 4.73 -13.03 -13.32
CA ALA A 479 4.22 -14.30 -13.80
C ALA A 479 3.05 -14.78 -12.91
N ALA A 480 1.84 -14.76 -13.46
CA ALA A 480 0.62 -15.15 -12.75
C ALA A 480 0.06 -16.49 -13.26
N ASN A 481 -0.56 -17.29 -12.38
CA ASN A 481 -1.22 -18.55 -12.78
C ASN A 481 -2.51 -18.31 -13.59
N THR A 482 -3.47 -17.59 -13.01
CA THR A 482 -4.75 -17.21 -13.66
C THR A 482 -4.95 -15.69 -13.71
N GLY A 483 -4.05 -14.95 -13.06
CA GLY A 483 -4.08 -13.50 -12.96
C GLY A 483 -3.46 -12.79 -14.15
N VAL A 484 -3.10 -11.53 -13.94
CA VAL A 484 -2.44 -10.73 -14.98
C VAL A 484 -0.93 -11.01 -14.91
N SER A 485 -0.40 -11.65 -15.95
CA SER A 485 1.04 -11.68 -16.20
C SER A 485 1.43 -10.42 -16.97
N ALA A 486 2.52 -9.77 -16.60
CA ALA A 486 2.84 -8.44 -17.12
C ALA A 486 4.34 -8.13 -17.19
N VAL A 487 4.69 -7.23 -18.11
CA VAL A 487 6.00 -6.58 -18.22
C VAL A 487 5.82 -5.12 -17.82
N ILE A 488 6.56 -4.70 -16.80
CA ILE A 488 6.48 -3.35 -16.23
C ILE A 488 7.86 -2.72 -16.32
N ASP A 489 7.93 -1.48 -16.81
CA ASP A 489 9.20 -0.76 -16.91
C ASP A 489 9.62 -0.05 -15.60
N ALA A 490 10.82 0.53 -15.62
CA ALA A 490 11.38 1.30 -14.50
C ALA A 490 10.60 2.56 -14.11
N ARG A 491 9.57 2.95 -14.87
CA ARG A 491 8.66 4.06 -14.55
C ARG A 491 7.37 3.56 -13.91
N GLY A 492 7.16 2.26 -13.81
CA GLY A 492 5.90 1.65 -13.39
C GLY A 492 4.85 1.59 -14.48
N VAL A 493 5.23 1.75 -15.76
CA VAL A 493 4.29 1.60 -16.88
C VAL A 493 4.19 0.13 -17.26
N VAL A 494 2.97 -0.40 -17.31
CA VAL A 494 2.68 -1.73 -17.85
C VAL A 494 2.83 -1.67 -19.37
N LEU A 495 3.87 -2.32 -19.90
CA LEU A 495 4.17 -2.34 -21.34
C LEU A 495 3.38 -3.42 -22.08
N ARG A 496 3.22 -4.58 -21.45
CA ARG A 496 2.50 -5.74 -21.97
C ARG A 496 1.83 -6.46 -20.81
N GLU A 497 0.63 -6.99 -21.04
CA GLU A 497 -0.11 -7.79 -20.08
C GLU A 497 -0.93 -8.87 -20.76
N THR A 498 -1.29 -9.90 -20.00
CA THR A 498 -2.12 -11.02 -20.44
C THR A 498 -3.56 -10.87 -19.94
N PRO A 499 -4.56 -11.43 -20.66
CA PRO A 499 -5.87 -11.64 -20.08
C PRO A 499 -5.82 -12.59 -18.87
N ILE A 500 -6.72 -12.35 -17.91
CA ILE A 500 -6.94 -13.26 -16.77
C ILE A 500 -7.75 -14.50 -17.20
N PHE A 501 -7.50 -15.62 -16.53
CA PHE A 501 -8.18 -16.91 -16.74
C PHE A 501 -8.03 -17.50 -18.15
N GLU A 502 -6.87 -17.27 -18.78
CA GLU A 502 -6.51 -17.86 -20.06
C GLU A 502 -5.17 -18.59 -19.95
N ARG A 503 -5.02 -19.71 -20.66
CA ARG A 503 -3.77 -20.47 -20.71
C ARG A 503 -2.92 -19.96 -21.88
N LEU A 504 -1.75 -19.40 -21.58
CA LEU A 504 -0.89 -18.75 -22.58
C LEU A 504 0.54 -18.57 -22.03
N THR A 505 1.43 -18.03 -22.86
CA THR A 505 2.75 -17.57 -22.47
C THR A 505 2.93 -16.09 -22.83
N LEU A 506 3.80 -15.39 -22.12
CA LEU A 506 4.20 -14.01 -22.42
C LEU A 506 5.72 -13.93 -22.43
N THR A 507 6.31 -13.86 -23.63
CA THR A 507 7.76 -13.62 -23.81
C THR A 507 8.04 -12.16 -24.05
N ALA A 508 9.02 -11.59 -23.36
CA ALA A 508 9.42 -10.20 -23.55
C ALA A 508 10.92 -9.99 -23.29
N GLU A 509 11.48 -8.99 -23.96
CA GLU A 509 12.79 -8.45 -23.59
C GLU A 509 12.67 -7.69 -22.27
N ILE A 510 13.72 -7.74 -21.44
CA ILE A 510 13.76 -7.01 -20.17
C ILE A 510 13.97 -5.52 -20.44
N PRO A 511 13.02 -4.64 -20.03
CA PRO A 511 13.21 -3.20 -20.17
C PRO A 511 14.40 -2.71 -19.32
N PRO A 512 15.08 -1.62 -19.72
CA PRO A 512 16.20 -1.09 -18.95
C PRO A 512 15.73 -0.52 -17.59
N GLY A 513 16.50 -0.81 -16.55
CA GLY A 513 16.41 -0.15 -15.24
C GLY A 513 17.08 1.22 -15.21
N ARG A 514 16.92 1.98 -14.12
CA ARG A 514 17.73 3.18 -13.86
C ARG A 514 19.17 2.80 -13.52
N LYS A 515 20.13 3.61 -13.98
CA LYS A 515 21.56 3.45 -13.62
C LYS A 515 21.83 3.70 -12.13
N LYS A 516 21.02 4.55 -11.50
CA LYS A 516 21.20 4.99 -10.12
C LYS A 516 19.93 4.69 -9.31
N PRO A 517 20.08 4.28 -8.04
CA PRO A 517 18.95 4.11 -7.15
C PRO A 517 18.12 5.40 -7.04
N THR A 518 16.80 5.24 -6.95
CA THR A 518 15.89 6.36 -6.73
C THR A 518 16.14 7.04 -5.37
N VAL A 519 15.52 8.19 -5.11
CA VAL A 519 15.59 8.80 -3.78
C VAL A 519 14.86 7.92 -2.77
N TYR A 520 13.72 7.35 -3.15
CA TYR A 520 12.97 6.41 -2.32
C TYR A 520 13.79 5.17 -1.95
N THR A 521 14.50 4.54 -2.90
CA THR A 521 15.36 3.40 -2.58
C THR A 521 16.46 3.74 -1.58
N ARG A 522 17.01 4.96 -1.64
CA ARG A 522 18.11 5.42 -0.77
C ARG A 522 17.64 5.83 0.63
N VAL A 523 16.57 6.63 0.70
CA VAL A 523 16.13 7.32 1.93
C VAL A 523 14.98 6.57 2.61
N GLY A 524 14.13 5.92 1.82
CA GLY A 524 12.95 5.22 2.28
C GLY A 524 11.78 6.13 2.64
N ASP A 525 11.09 5.81 3.72
CA ASP A 525 9.75 6.30 4.05
C ASP A 525 9.73 7.69 4.71
N TRP A 526 10.55 8.62 4.22
CA TRP A 526 10.66 9.97 4.77
C TRP A 526 9.34 10.75 4.82
N PRO A 527 8.33 10.57 3.92
CA PRO A 527 7.05 11.27 4.05
C PRO A 527 6.30 10.89 5.34
N ILE A 528 6.49 9.65 5.81
CA ILE A 528 5.92 9.17 7.07
C ILE A 528 6.59 9.88 8.24
N ALA A 529 7.92 9.94 8.26
CA ALA A 529 8.68 10.64 9.28
C ALA A 529 8.32 12.14 9.33
N ALA A 530 8.23 12.80 8.17
CA ALA A 530 7.80 14.19 8.05
C ALA A 530 6.37 14.40 8.59
N SER A 531 5.46 13.47 8.32
CA SER A 531 4.08 13.52 8.81
C SER A 531 4.01 13.34 10.33
N TRP A 532 4.79 12.43 10.91
CA TRP A 532 4.91 12.29 12.36
C TRP A 532 5.42 13.57 13.01
N LEU A 533 6.51 14.14 12.49
CA LEU A 533 7.08 15.40 12.99
C LEU A 533 6.06 16.54 12.92
N LEU A 534 5.26 16.61 11.84
CA LEU A 534 4.20 17.61 11.70
C LEU A 534 3.12 17.43 12.77
N LEU A 535 2.64 16.21 13.00
CA LEU A 535 1.60 15.93 14.00
C LEU A 535 2.10 16.21 15.43
N VAL A 536 3.31 15.75 15.75
CA VAL A 536 3.95 16.00 17.05
C VAL A 536 4.21 17.49 17.27
N GLY A 537 4.70 18.21 16.25
CA GLY A 537 4.90 19.65 16.32
C GLY A 537 3.59 20.42 16.56
N CYS A 538 2.52 20.03 15.86
CA CYS A 538 1.18 20.58 16.08
C CYS A 538 0.66 20.30 17.50
N ALA A 539 0.91 19.10 18.04
CA ALA A 539 0.52 18.76 19.41
C ALA A 539 1.38 19.49 20.46
N GLY A 540 2.70 19.53 20.31
CA GLY A 540 3.64 20.15 21.25
C GLY A 540 3.45 21.66 21.37
N PHE A 541 3.23 22.37 20.26
CA PHE A 541 2.91 23.79 20.26
C PHE A 541 1.66 24.12 21.10
N THR A 542 0.74 23.15 21.24
CA THR A 542 -0.51 23.34 21.99
C THR A 542 -0.34 23.17 23.48
N LEU A 543 0.55 22.27 23.89
CA LEU A 543 0.93 22.10 25.28
C LEU A 543 1.68 23.35 25.78
N LEU A 544 2.58 23.89 24.94
CA LEU A 544 3.34 25.11 25.25
C LEU A 544 2.45 26.37 25.36
N ARG A 545 1.46 26.54 24.47
CA ARG A 545 0.49 27.64 24.60
C ARG A 545 -0.39 27.54 25.84
N ARG A 546 -0.68 26.32 26.31
CA ARG A 546 -1.43 26.08 27.55
C ARG A 546 -0.58 26.37 28.80
N SER A 547 0.72 26.06 28.78
CA SER A 547 1.62 26.35 29.91
C SER A 547 1.98 27.83 30.04
N THR A 548 1.98 28.61 28.95
CA THR A 548 2.17 30.07 29.00
C THR A 548 0.94 30.85 29.49
N LEU A 549 -0.22 30.19 29.60
CA LEU A 549 -1.43 30.71 30.21
C LEU A 549 -1.55 30.12 31.63
N ALA A 550 -0.71 30.58 32.56
CA ALA A 550 -0.87 30.28 33.97
C ALA A 550 -2.26 30.73 34.47
N PRO A 551 -2.90 30.01 35.42
CA PRO A 551 -4.22 30.39 35.92
C PRO A 551 -4.18 31.79 36.55
N PRO A 552 -5.27 32.58 36.48
CA PRO A 552 -5.33 33.86 37.17
C PRO A 552 -5.04 33.64 38.66
N GLY A 553 -4.18 34.48 39.21
CA GLY A 553 -3.71 34.38 40.59
C GLY A 553 -4.85 34.19 41.59
N ARG A 554 -4.59 33.39 42.63
CA ARG A 554 -5.49 33.19 43.77
C ARG A 554 -6.08 34.54 44.22
N PRO A 555 -7.40 34.64 44.48
CA PRO A 555 -7.95 35.84 45.09
C PRO A 555 -7.28 36.06 46.45
N MET A 556 -6.75 37.27 46.67
CA MET A 556 -6.31 37.71 47.99
C MET A 556 -7.47 37.58 48.97
N ARG A 557 -7.23 36.94 50.12
CA ARG A 557 -8.17 36.91 51.24
C ARG A 557 -8.51 38.35 51.65
N PRO A 558 -9.78 38.66 52.01
CA PRO A 558 -10.11 39.94 52.59
C PRO A 558 -9.33 40.11 53.90
N VAL A 559 -8.72 41.27 54.07
CA VAL A 559 -8.15 41.71 55.35
C VAL A 559 -9.31 41.89 56.33
N ASP A 560 -9.22 41.26 57.49
CA ASP A 560 -10.22 41.35 58.55
C ASP A 560 -10.45 42.82 58.94
N ARG A 561 -11.72 43.20 59.02
CA ARG A 561 -12.16 44.51 59.53
C ARG A 561 -11.80 44.59 61.01
N VAL A 562 -11.14 45.67 61.38
CA VAL A 562 -11.01 46.15 62.75
C VAL A 562 -12.40 46.48 63.29
N GLU A 563 -12.80 45.83 64.39
CA GLU A 563 -13.95 46.24 65.21
C GLU A 563 -13.62 47.52 65.98
N PRO A 564 -14.55 48.49 66.09
CA PRO A 564 -14.40 49.60 67.01
C PRO A 564 -14.81 49.19 68.43
N LEU A 565 -14.03 49.70 69.40
CA LEU A 565 -14.30 49.66 70.83
C LEU A 565 -15.63 50.35 71.15
N ASP A 566 -16.47 49.68 71.94
CA ASP A 566 -17.21 50.21 73.09
C ASP A 566 -17.49 49.08 74.09
#